data_AF-A0A9W6XPX7-F1
#
_entry.id   AF-A0A9W6XPX7-F1
#
_cell.length_a   1.000
_cell.length_b   1.000
_cell.length_c   1.000
_cell.angle_alpha   90.00
_cell.angle_beta   90.00
_cell.angle_gamma   90.00
#
_symmetry.space_group_name_H-M   'P 1'
#
loop_
_entity.id
_entity.type
_entity.pdbx_description
1 polymer ?
#
loop_
_entity_poly.entity_id
_entity_poly.type
_entity_poly.pdbx_seq_one_letter_code
_entity_poly.pdbx_strand_id
1 'polypeptide(L)'
;MSSALGLVKGRYPNAIGWHSHSRVLLCLVSMGAKEAEPAPEGTRPMMISMREMETLGLKTGSGLRETVEFKVFTRQQVLDQIAQVGFMCPFHEFRAEIAKMPAGDDILIVADPSETYGENWLLCLTRRAFDVQMELIKRREQDRLEALAAQEKEANAAADANDMSKIVYEDKPVLSRPWSSATARESHEDVEALSIKPSRPLITMSVTKMSDELNADYKFSDRDADQCTFAASLCAVTGTSYRSRVGVALCRFCRVETAQGSELRAHKTRAGRGAARYATAG
;
A
#
# COMPACT_ATOMS: atom_id res chain seq x y z
N MET A 1 -38.99 -24.96 -95.51
CA MET A 1 -39.40 -23.67 -94.93
C MET A 1 -38.90 -23.60 -93.50
N SER A 2 -38.26 -22.57 -92.98
CA SER A 2 -37.43 -21.49 -93.50
C SER A 2 -36.79 -20.86 -92.27
N SER A 3 -35.51 -20.52 -92.38
CA SER A 3 -34.69 -19.75 -91.45
C SER A 3 -35.39 -18.55 -90.79
N ALA A 4 -35.01 -18.21 -89.56
CA ALA A 4 -34.71 -16.82 -89.19
C ALA A 4 -33.86 -16.74 -87.90
N LEU A 5 -32.61 -16.33 -88.09
CA LEU A 5 -31.71 -15.79 -87.09
C LEU A 5 -32.21 -14.42 -86.60
N GLY A 6 -32.08 -14.16 -85.30
CA GLY A 6 -32.36 -12.85 -84.69
C GLY A 6 -31.29 -12.49 -83.68
N LEU A 7 -30.20 -11.90 -84.18
CA LEU A 7 -29.05 -11.39 -83.45
C LEU A 7 -29.33 -9.92 -83.05
N VAL A 8 -29.33 -9.57 -81.77
CA VAL A 8 -29.15 -8.16 -81.34
C VAL A 8 -28.16 -8.07 -80.18
N LYS A 9 -27.01 -7.49 -80.48
CA LYS A 9 -25.97 -7.03 -79.56
C LYS A 9 -26.45 -5.77 -78.84
N GLY A 10 -26.26 -5.70 -77.53
CA GLY A 10 -26.33 -4.48 -76.73
C GLY A 10 -25.22 -4.46 -75.69
N ARG A 11 -24.10 -3.79 -76.01
CA ARG A 11 -23.01 -3.44 -75.09
C ARG A 11 -23.46 -2.32 -74.18
N TYR A 12 -23.14 -2.37 -72.88
CA TYR A 12 -22.56 -1.25 -72.12
C TYR A 12 -21.85 -1.79 -70.86
N PRO A 13 -20.53 -1.59 -70.72
CA PRO A 13 -19.82 -1.83 -69.46
C PRO A 13 -19.77 -0.54 -68.65
N ASN A 14 -20.49 -0.47 -67.53
CA ASN A 14 -20.23 0.55 -66.52
C ASN A 14 -19.25 -0.01 -65.49
N ALA A 15 -17.97 0.25 -65.75
CA ALA A 15 -16.90 0.17 -64.78
C ALA A 15 -17.11 1.27 -63.73
N ILE A 16 -17.72 0.91 -62.59
CA ILE A 16 -17.65 1.73 -61.39
C ILE A 16 -16.36 1.33 -60.69
N GLY A 17 -15.39 2.23 -60.75
CA GLY A 17 -14.11 2.12 -60.07
C GLY A 17 -14.32 2.04 -58.56
N TRP A 18 -14.01 0.89 -57.98
CA TRP A 18 -13.82 0.77 -56.55
C TRP A 18 -12.48 1.41 -56.21
N HIS A 19 -12.55 2.64 -55.70
CA HIS A 19 -11.42 3.27 -55.05
C HIS A 19 -10.91 2.37 -53.94
N SER A 20 -9.62 2.08 -54.04
CA SER A 20 -8.74 1.50 -53.03
C SER A 20 -8.91 2.22 -51.69
N HIS A 21 -9.85 1.75 -50.86
CA HIS A 21 -9.76 1.96 -49.42
C HIS A 21 -8.71 1.01 -48.88
N SER A 22 -7.65 1.63 -48.39
CA SER A 22 -6.65 1.11 -47.46
C SER A 22 -7.17 -0.10 -46.70
N ARG A 23 -6.60 -1.27 -46.99
CA ARG A 23 -6.65 -2.44 -46.10
C ARG A 23 -5.98 -2.02 -44.80
N VAL A 24 -6.75 -1.44 -43.88
CA VAL A 24 -6.48 -1.61 -42.46
C VAL A 24 -6.63 -3.10 -42.24
N LEU A 25 -5.48 -3.76 -42.17
CA LEU A 25 -5.33 -5.13 -41.74
C LEU A 25 -5.84 -5.17 -40.29
N LEU A 26 -7.17 -5.25 -40.13
CA LEU A 26 -7.75 -5.66 -38.87
C LEU A 26 -7.16 -7.05 -38.62
N CYS A 27 -6.26 -7.11 -37.65
CA CYS A 27 -5.89 -8.34 -36.96
C CYS A 27 -7.17 -8.89 -36.33
N LEU A 28 -7.99 -9.54 -37.17
CA LEU A 28 -8.98 -10.50 -36.75
C LEU A 28 -8.16 -11.68 -36.24
N VAL A 29 -7.71 -11.56 -34.99
CA VAL A 29 -7.32 -12.70 -34.20
C VAL A 29 -8.59 -13.55 -34.14
N SER A 30 -8.64 -14.52 -35.03
CA SER A 30 -9.52 -15.68 -34.92
C SER A 30 -9.17 -16.33 -33.59
N MET A 31 -9.82 -15.87 -32.52
CA MET A 31 -9.74 -16.51 -31.21
C MET A 31 -10.39 -17.86 -31.42
N GLY A 32 -9.55 -18.89 -31.50
CA GLY A 32 -9.96 -20.25 -31.80
C GLY A 32 -11.13 -20.64 -30.94
N ALA A 33 -12.12 -21.26 -31.57
CA ALA A 33 -13.19 -21.98 -30.89
C ALA A 33 -12.53 -23.02 -29.97
N LYS A 34 -12.32 -22.66 -28.71
CA LYS A 34 -11.98 -23.63 -27.68
C LYS A 34 -13.18 -24.56 -27.61
N GLU A 35 -12.91 -25.85 -27.75
CA GLU A 35 -13.89 -26.90 -27.61
C GLU A 35 -14.58 -26.70 -26.25
N ALA A 36 -15.88 -26.37 -26.28
CA ALA A 36 -16.62 -25.98 -25.09
C ALA A 36 -16.62 -27.13 -24.08
N GLU A 37 -16.19 -26.85 -22.85
CA GLU A 37 -16.24 -27.86 -21.80
C GLU A 37 -17.71 -28.16 -21.47
N PRO A 38 -18.06 -29.42 -21.18
CA PRO A 38 -19.43 -29.73 -20.78
C PRO A 38 -19.77 -28.97 -19.49
N ALA A 39 -20.93 -28.33 -19.49
CA ALA A 39 -21.39 -27.54 -18.35
C ALA A 39 -21.41 -28.41 -17.08
N PRO A 40 -20.98 -27.88 -15.92
CA PRO A 40 -20.96 -28.61 -14.67
C PRO A 40 -22.37 -29.08 -14.27
N GLU A 41 -22.45 -30.23 -13.59
CA GLU A 41 -23.72 -30.88 -13.28
C GLU A 41 -24.71 -29.92 -12.59
N GLY A 42 -25.92 -29.82 -13.15
CA GLY A 42 -26.98 -28.97 -12.60
C GLY A 42 -26.86 -27.48 -12.93
N THR A 43 -25.93 -27.10 -13.79
CA THR A 43 -25.92 -25.79 -14.46
C THR A 43 -26.38 -25.91 -15.91
N ARG A 44 -26.92 -24.82 -16.46
CA ARG A 44 -27.23 -24.72 -17.88
C ARG A 44 -26.69 -23.42 -18.46
N PRO A 45 -26.00 -23.48 -19.62
CA PRO A 45 -25.66 -22.29 -20.36
C PRO A 45 -26.95 -21.60 -20.84
N MET A 46 -26.96 -20.27 -20.78
CA MET A 46 -28.03 -19.46 -21.33
C MET A 46 -27.49 -18.16 -21.94
N MET A 47 -28.15 -17.68 -22.99
CA MET A 47 -27.86 -16.41 -23.62
C MET A 47 -28.86 -15.36 -23.15
N ILE A 48 -28.35 -14.24 -22.59
CA ILE A 48 -29.19 -13.11 -22.16
C ILE A 48 -28.94 -11.95 -23.12
N SER A 49 -30.02 -11.34 -23.65
CA SER A 49 -29.90 -10.21 -24.57
C SER A 49 -29.51 -8.92 -23.84
N MET A 50 -28.90 -7.97 -24.54
CA MET A 50 -28.48 -6.70 -23.92
C MET A 50 -29.62 -5.91 -23.25
N ARG A 51 -30.86 -6.03 -23.76
CA ARG A 51 -32.04 -5.36 -23.19
C ARG A 51 -32.44 -5.97 -21.85
N GLU A 52 -32.37 -7.30 -21.75
CA GLU A 52 -32.68 -8.02 -20.52
C GLU A 52 -31.60 -7.80 -19.47
N MET A 53 -30.32 -7.70 -19.87
CA MET A 53 -29.23 -7.40 -18.94
C MET A 53 -29.43 -6.08 -18.18
N GLU A 54 -29.97 -5.05 -18.86
CA GLU A 54 -30.31 -3.77 -18.22
C GLU A 54 -31.49 -3.93 -17.25
N THR A 55 -32.54 -4.61 -17.69
CA THR A 55 -33.76 -4.85 -16.89
C THR A 55 -33.46 -5.66 -15.64
N LEU A 56 -32.58 -6.65 -15.74
CA LEU A 56 -32.13 -7.50 -14.64
C LEU A 56 -31.04 -6.85 -13.81
N GLY A 57 -30.53 -5.67 -14.17
CA GLY A 57 -29.44 -4.98 -13.47
C GLY A 57 -28.16 -5.83 -13.40
N LEU A 58 -27.80 -6.44 -14.53
CA LEU A 58 -26.59 -7.26 -14.71
C LEU A 58 -25.43 -6.47 -15.35
N LYS A 59 -25.67 -5.21 -15.73
CA LYS A 59 -24.64 -4.30 -16.25
C LYS A 59 -24.04 -3.45 -15.13
N THR A 60 -22.72 -3.39 -15.06
CA THR A 60 -21.98 -2.50 -14.15
C THR A 60 -21.60 -1.20 -14.86
N GLY A 61 -21.44 -1.23 -16.18
CA GLY A 61 -21.04 -0.07 -16.99
C GLY A 61 -21.67 -0.01 -18.38
N SER A 62 -21.17 0.91 -19.22
CA SER A 62 -21.64 1.11 -20.59
C SER A 62 -21.07 0.10 -21.59
N GLY A 63 -20.00 -0.62 -21.21
CA GLY A 63 -19.36 -1.61 -22.07
C GLY A 63 -20.13 -2.92 -22.16
N LEU A 64 -20.05 -3.60 -23.32
CA LEU A 64 -20.63 -4.93 -23.53
C LEU A 64 -20.04 -6.00 -22.58
N ARG A 65 -18.76 -5.84 -22.19
CA ARG A 65 -18.02 -6.78 -21.33
C ARG A 65 -18.04 -6.40 -19.84
N GLU A 66 -18.66 -5.28 -19.48
CA GLU A 66 -18.70 -4.77 -18.10
C GLU A 66 -19.95 -5.27 -17.39
N THR A 67 -19.98 -6.58 -17.15
CA THR A 67 -21.10 -7.26 -16.48
C THR A 67 -20.78 -7.56 -15.03
N VAL A 68 -21.83 -7.69 -14.22
CA VAL A 68 -21.70 -8.20 -12.85
C VAL A 68 -21.31 -9.68 -12.92
N GLU A 69 -20.30 -10.08 -12.15
CA GLU A 69 -19.75 -11.44 -12.17
C GLU A 69 -20.80 -12.49 -11.78
N PHE A 70 -21.68 -12.17 -10.83
CA PHE A 70 -22.78 -13.04 -10.44
C PHE A 70 -23.95 -12.25 -9.85
N LYS A 71 -25.16 -12.83 -9.94
CA LYS A 71 -26.34 -12.28 -9.29
C LYS A 71 -27.27 -13.38 -8.82
N VAL A 72 -27.78 -13.20 -7.60
CA VAL A 72 -28.73 -14.12 -6.98
C VAL A 72 -30.15 -13.56 -7.15
N PHE A 73 -31.07 -14.42 -7.56
CA PHE A 73 -32.49 -14.11 -7.71
C PHE A 73 -33.31 -15.09 -6.90
N THR A 74 -34.38 -14.61 -6.28
CA THR A 74 -35.35 -15.52 -5.65
C THR A 74 -36.20 -16.18 -6.74
N ARG A 75 -36.61 -17.43 -6.52
CA ARG A 75 -37.48 -18.15 -7.45
C ARG A 75 -38.75 -17.37 -7.81
N GLN A 76 -39.38 -16.72 -6.83
CA GLN A 76 -40.63 -15.98 -7.04
C GLN A 76 -40.42 -14.81 -8.00
N GLN A 77 -39.34 -14.03 -7.81
CA GLN A 77 -39.00 -12.92 -8.71
C GLN A 77 -38.82 -13.38 -10.16
N VAL A 78 -38.17 -14.53 -10.38
CA VAL A 78 -37.98 -15.07 -11.73
C VAL A 78 -39.31 -15.51 -12.34
N LEU A 79 -40.18 -16.18 -11.57
CA LEU A 79 -41.50 -16.58 -12.04
C LEU A 79 -42.40 -15.37 -12.34
N ASP A 80 -42.35 -14.33 -11.52
CA ASP A 80 -43.10 -13.09 -11.72
C ASP A 80 -42.61 -12.35 -12.98
N GLN A 81 -41.30 -12.33 -13.21
CA GLN A 81 -40.73 -11.78 -14.45
C GLN A 81 -41.14 -12.58 -15.69
N ILE A 82 -41.14 -13.92 -15.61
CA ILE A 82 -41.64 -14.77 -16.69
C ILE A 82 -43.12 -14.48 -16.94
N ALA A 83 -43.92 -14.25 -15.90
CA ALA A 83 -45.34 -13.90 -16.04
C ALA A 83 -45.53 -12.50 -16.65
N GLN A 84 -44.70 -11.53 -16.29
CA GLN A 84 -44.79 -10.14 -16.76
C GLN A 84 -44.30 -9.97 -18.20
N VAL A 85 -43.15 -10.53 -18.53
CA VAL A 85 -42.46 -10.36 -19.83
C VAL A 85 -42.84 -11.47 -20.82
N GLY A 86 -43.30 -12.63 -20.31
CA GLY A 86 -43.76 -13.74 -21.12
C GLY A 86 -42.62 -14.46 -21.84
N PHE A 87 -42.82 -14.73 -23.13
CA PHE A 87 -41.86 -15.45 -23.99
C PHE A 87 -40.56 -14.68 -24.22
N MET A 88 -40.56 -13.35 -24.04
CA MET A 88 -39.36 -12.52 -24.18
C MET A 88 -38.41 -12.63 -22.98
N CYS A 89 -38.77 -13.37 -21.93
CA CYS A 89 -37.91 -13.58 -20.77
C CYS A 89 -36.90 -14.69 -21.07
N PRO A 90 -35.60 -14.51 -20.82
CA PRO A 90 -34.60 -15.54 -21.11
C PRO A 90 -34.75 -16.77 -20.20
N PHE A 91 -35.46 -16.65 -19.07
CA PHE A 91 -35.78 -17.78 -18.18
C PHE A 91 -36.98 -18.62 -18.66
N HIS A 92 -37.62 -18.25 -19.78
CA HIS A 92 -38.83 -18.92 -20.25
C HIS A 92 -38.59 -20.40 -20.58
N GLU A 93 -37.47 -20.72 -21.22
CA GLU A 93 -37.10 -22.10 -21.59
C GLU A 93 -36.92 -22.99 -20.36
N PHE A 94 -36.44 -22.41 -19.26
CA PHE A 94 -36.18 -23.12 -18.00
C PHE A 94 -37.35 -23.06 -17.01
N ARG A 95 -38.51 -22.50 -17.39
CA ARG A 95 -39.69 -22.36 -16.52
C ARG A 95 -40.08 -23.69 -15.86
N ALA A 96 -40.08 -24.78 -16.63
CA ALA A 96 -40.48 -26.09 -16.14
C ALA A 96 -39.51 -26.62 -15.06
N GLU A 97 -38.23 -26.29 -15.16
CA GLU A 97 -37.20 -26.73 -14.23
C GLU A 97 -37.18 -25.86 -12.98
N ILE A 98 -37.32 -24.54 -13.15
CA ILE A 98 -37.48 -23.59 -12.06
C ILE A 98 -38.74 -23.90 -11.23
N ALA A 99 -39.81 -24.35 -11.88
CA ALA A 99 -41.04 -24.76 -11.19
C ALA A 99 -40.88 -26.05 -10.38
N LYS A 100 -39.96 -26.95 -10.77
CA LYS A 100 -39.67 -28.21 -10.07
C LYS A 100 -38.80 -28.02 -8.82
N MET A 101 -38.03 -26.94 -8.72
CA MET A 101 -37.27 -26.63 -7.52
C MET A 101 -38.20 -26.46 -6.32
N PRO A 102 -37.77 -26.72 -5.07
CA PRO A 102 -38.57 -26.45 -3.88
C PRO A 102 -38.78 -24.94 -3.68
N ALA A 103 -39.79 -24.58 -2.90
CA ALA A 103 -40.08 -23.18 -2.59
C ALA A 103 -39.05 -22.64 -1.59
N GLY A 104 -38.41 -21.52 -1.91
CA GLY A 104 -37.37 -20.89 -1.08
C GLY A 104 -35.94 -21.10 -1.55
N ASP A 105 -35.72 -21.88 -2.61
CA ASP A 105 -34.40 -21.97 -3.23
C ASP A 105 -34.12 -20.74 -4.10
N ASP A 106 -32.91 -20.22 -3.97
CA ASP A 106 -32.40 -19.09 -4.75
C ASP A 106 -31.72 -19.59 -6.03
N ILE A 107 -31.86 -18.81 -7.09
CA ILE A 107 -31.29 -19.06 -8.41
C ILE A 107 -30.06 -18.17 -8.56
N LEU A 108 -28.92 -18.79 -8.87
CA LEU A 108 -27.67 -18.07 -9.13
C LEU A 108 -27.42 -17.99 -10.64
N ILE A 109 -27.15 -16.77 -11.09
CA ILE A 109 -26.67 -16.49 -12.44
C ILE A 109 -25.21 -16.08 -12.34
N VAL A 110 -24.35 -16.75 -13.10
CA VAL A 110 -22.91 -16.48 -13.15
C VAL A 110 -22.56 -16.01 -14.56
N ALA A 111 -21.81 -14.91 -14.66
CA ALA A 111 -21.27 -14.44 -15.92
C ALA A 111 -20.05 -15.28 -16.31
N ASP A 112 -20.03 -15.75 -17.54
CA ASP A 112 -18.86 -16.36 -18.17
C ASP A 112 -18.38 -15.47 -19.33
N PRO A 113 -17.57 -14.44 -19.03
CA PRO A 113 -17.04 -13.55 -20.05
C PRO A 113 -16.06 -14.25 -21.01
N SER A 114 -15.62 -15.46 -20.66
CA SER A 114 -14.72 -16.28 -21.46
C SER A 114 -15.42 -17.29 -22.35
N GLU A 115 -16.75 -17.38 -22.28
CA GLU A 115 -17.57 -18.33 -23.07
C GLU A 115 -17.05 -19.77 -22.98
N THR A 116 -16.48 -20.16 -21.84
CA THR A 116 -15.90 -21.49 -21.61
C THR A 116 -16.91 -22.62 -21.77
N TYR A 117 -18.18 -22.34 -21.45
CA TYR A 117 -19.29 -23.30 -21.57
C TYR A 117 -20.18 -23.04 -22.79
N GLY A 118 -19.69 -22.26 -23.76
CA GLY A 118 -20.34 -21.99 -25.04
C GLY A 118 -21.30 -20.79 -25.06
N GLU A 119 -21.80 -20.33 -23.91
CA GLU A 119 -22.66 -19.14 -23.83
C GLU A 119 -22.21 -18.20 -22.69
N ASN A 120 -22.63 -16.94 -22.75
CA ASN A 120 -22.13 -15.87 -21.87
C ASN A 120 -22.57 -15.98 -20.40
N TRP A 121 -23.64 -16.73 -20.13
CA TRP A 121 -24.20 -16.85 -18.78
C TRP A 121 -24.44 -18.30 -18.42
N LEU A 122 -24.23 -18.63 -17.14
CA LEU A 122 -24.58 -19.92 -16.56
C LEU A 122 -25.67 -19.75 -15.52
N LEU A 123 -26.73 -20.54 -15.69
CA LEU A 123 -27.85 -20.63 -14.76
C LEU A 123 -27.67 -21.85 -13.86
N CYS A 124 -27.58 -21.63 -12.55
CA CYS A 124 -27.53 -22.72 -11.57
C CYS A 124 -28.96 -23.10 -11.15
N LEU A 125 -29.42 -24.30 -11.52
CA LEU A 125 -30.77 -24.79 -11.23
C LEU A 125 -30.81 -25.75 -10.04
N THR A 126 -29.66 -26.26 -9.60
CA THR A 126 -29.60 -27.17 -8.46
C THR A 126 -28.87 -26.51 -7.30
N ARG A 127 -29.28 -26.83 -6.07
CA ARG A 127 -28.61 -26.34 -4.86
C ARG A 127 -27.14 -26.76 -4.81
N ARG A 128 -26.80 -27.96 -5.29
CA ARG A 128 -25.41 -28.42 -5.37
C ARG A 128 -24.59 -27.53 -6.31
N ALA A 129 -25.10 -27.23 -7.49
CA ALA A 129 -24.44 -26.32 -8.42
C ALA A 129 -24.29 -24.91 -7.85
N PHE A 130 -25.32 -24.41 -7.16
CA PHE A 130 -25.29 -23.13 -6.46
C PHE A 130 -24.12 -23.05 -5.46
N ASP A 131 -24.02 -24.04 -4.57
CA ASP A 131 -22.99 -24.05 -3.52
C ASP A 131 -21.58 -24.13 -4.12
N VAL A 132 -21.38 -25.00 -5.12
CA VAL A 132 -20.09 -25.17 -5.80
C VAL A 132 -19.66 -23.89 -6.53
N GLN A 133 -20.57 -23.26 -7.28
CA GLN A 133 -20.25 -22.03 -8.01
C GLN A 133 -20.02 -20.85 -7.06
N MET A 134 -20.80 -20.76 -5.98
CA MET A 134 -20.61 -19.74 -4.95
C MET A 134 -19.26 -19.90 -4.23
N GLU A 135 -18.81 -21.13 -3.97
CA GLU A 135 -17.48 -21.39 -3.41
C GLU A 135 -16.36 -20.98 -4.37
N LEU A 136 -16.49 -21.29 -5.66
CA LEU A 136 -15.54 -20.86 -6.69
C LEU A 136 -15.45 -19.32 -6.79
N ILE A 137 -16.59 -18.63 -6.74
CA ILE A 137 -16.66 -17.16 -6.75
C ILE A 137 -15.96 -16.59 -5.50
N LYS A 138 -16.30 -17.10 -4.31
CA LYS A 138 -15.68 -16.64 -3.04
C LYS A 138 -14.17 -16.83 -3.05
N ARG A 139 -13.69 -17.95 -3.60
CA ARG A 139 -12.26 -18.22 -3.73
C ARG A 139 -11.58 -17.22 -4.65
N ARG A 140 -12.16 -16.94 -5.82
CA ARG A 140 -11.65 -15.92 -6.75
C ARG A 140 -11.63 -14.52 -6.11
N GLU A 141 -12.66 -14.17 -5.34
CA GLU A 141 -12.73 -12.90 -4.63
C GLU A 141 -11.65 -12.80 -3.55
N GLN A 142 -11.43 -13.87 -2.78
CA GLN A 142 -10.34 -13.95 -1.80
C GLN A 142 -8.97 -13.79 -2.47
N ASP A 143 -8.70 -14.52 -3.55
CA ASP A 143 -7.45 -14.41 -4.30
C ASP A 143 -7.22 -12.97 -4.82
N ARG A 144 -8.29 -12.30 -5.27
CA ARG A 144 -8.23 -10.89 -5.71
C ARG A 144 -7.93 -9.93 -4.57
N LEU A 145 -8.54 -10.14 -3.40
CA LEU A 145 -8.27 -9.34 -2.19
C LEU A 145 -6.85 -9.55 -1.66
N GLU A 146 -6.36 -10.80 -1.68
CA GLU A 146 -4.99 -11.13 -1.28
C GLU A 146 -3.97 -10.51 -2.23
N ALA A 147 -4.22 -10.53 -3.54
CA ALA A 147 -3.36 -9.87 -4.52
C ALA A 147 -3.31 -8.35 -4.32
N LEU A 148 -4.45 -7.70 -4.04
CA LEU A 148 -4.48 -6.27 -3.73
C LEU A 148 -3.74 -5.97 -2.41
N ALA A 149 -3.93 -6.80 -1.38
CA ALA A 149 -3.23 -6.65 -0.11
C ALA A 149 -1.71 -6.88 -0.24
N ALA A 150 -1.28 -7.79 -1.12
CA ALA A 150 0.13 -7.98 -1.44
C ALA A 150 0.71 -6.75 -2.16
N GLN A 151 0.00 -6.22 -3.17
CA GLN A 151 0.40 -4.99 -3.86
C GLN A 151 0.47 -3.79 -2.91
N GLU A 152 -0.48 -3.64 -1.99
CA GLU A 152 -0.46 -2.56 -1.00
C GLU A 152 0.72 -2.71 -0.02
N LYS A 153 1.02 -3.94 0.43
CA LYS A 153 2.20 -4.20 1.28
C LYS A 153 3.51 -3.89 0.56
N GLU A 154 3.62 -4.26 -0.71
CA GLU A 154 4.79 -3.95 -1.53
C GLU A 154 4.91 -2.44 -1.78
N ALA A 155 3.80 -1.76 -2.09
CA ALA A 155 3.77 -0.31 -2.26
C ALA A 155 4.13 0.44 -0.97
N ASN A 156 3.62 -0.01 0.19
CA ASN A 156 3.95 0.57 1.49
C ASN A 156 5.41 0.30 1.89
N ALA A 157 5.94 -0.92 1.65
CA ALA A 157 7.35 -1.21 1.89
C ALA A 157 8.28 -0.38 0.98
N ALA A 158 7.88 -0.17 -0.28
CA ALA A 158 8.62 0.70 -1.19
C ALA A 158 8.53 2.18 -0.81
N ALA A 159 7.39 2.63 -0.28
CA ALA A 159 7.24 3.99 0.25
C ALA A 159 8.11 4.19 1.51
N ASP A 160 8.09 3.25 2.45
CA ASP A 160 8.90 3.30 3.67
C ASP A 160 10.42 3.30 3.36
N ALA A 161 10.86 2.58 2.33
CA ALA A 161 12.25 2.57 1.90
C ALA A 161 12.70 3.88 1.22
N ASN A 162 11.78 4.55 0.50
CA ASN A 162 12.05 5.82 -0.18
C ASN A 162 11.80 7.05 0.69
N ASP A 163 11.27 6.87 1.90
CA ASP A 163 11.02 7.97 2.81
C ASP A 163 12.31 8.50 3.46
N MET A 164 13.08 9.24 2.65
CA MET A 164 14.26 10.00 3.07
C MET A 164 13.92 11.03 4.17
N SER A 165 12.64 11.34 4.41
CA SER A 165 12.22 12.24 5.48
C SER A 165 12.24 11.58 6.87
N LYS A 166 12.29 10.24 6.94
CA LYS A 166 12.50 9.50 8.19
C LYS A 166 13.95 9.52 8.67
N ILE A 167 14.90 9.92 7.82
CA ILE A 167 16.30 10.15 8.24
C ILE A 167 16.36 11.45 9.04
N VAL A 168 15.93 11.38 10.30
CA VAL A 168 16.10 12.46 11.26
C VAL A 168 17.56 12.47 11.70
N TYR A 169 18.33 13.44 11.21
CA TYR A 169 19.69 13.67 11.70
C TYR A 169 19.60 14.27 13.11
N GLU A 170 19.81 13.43 14.11
CA GLU A 170 19.95 13.90 15.49
C GLU A 170 21.33 14.56 15.63
N ASP A 171 21.36 15.88 15.82
CA ASP A 171 22.58 16.63 16.16
C ASP A 171 22.99 16.32 17.61
N LYS A 172 23.53 15.12 17.80
CA LYS A 172 24.13 14.68 19.05
C LYS A 172 25.61 15.03 19.00
N PRO A 173 26.13 15.84 19.96
CA PRO A 173 27.54 16.16 19.99
C PRO A 173 28.36 14.86 20.05
N VAL A 174 29.35 14.73 19.16
CA VAL A 174 30.23 13.56 19.11
C VAL A 174 31.13 13.62 20.33
N LEU A 175 30.69 12.98 21.42
CA LEU A 175 31.55 12.74 22.57
C LEU A 175 32.58 11.68 22.16
N SER A 176 33.86 11.98 22.38
CA SER A 176 34.94 11.01 22.20
C SER A 176 34.64 9.80 23.08
N ARG A 177 34.45 8.64 22.44
CA ARG A 177 34.32 7.39 23.19
C ARG A 177 35.67 7.08 23.84
N PRO A 178 35.69 6.53 25.06
CA PRO A 178 36.94 6.05 25.64
C PRO A 178 37.55 5.01 24.70
N TRP A 179 38.86 5.11 24.47
CA TRP A 179 39.58 4.16 23.65
C TRP A 179 39.46 2.76 24.25
N SER A 180 38.99 1.79 23.46
CA SER A 180 38.90 0.39 23.87
C SER A 180 39.74 -0.47 22.94
N SER A 181 40.82 -1.05 23.45
CA SER A 181 41.59 -2.10 22.78
C SER A 181 41.56 -3.39 23.61
N ALA A 182 41.65 -4.54 22.95
CA ALA A 182 41.73 -5.84 23.65
C ALA A 182 42.95 -5.91 24.58
N THR A 183 44.03 -5.23 24.21
CA THR A 183 45.29 -5.15 24.96
C THR A 183 45.37 -3.92 25.89
N ALA A 184 44.26 -3.20 26.11
CA ALA A 184 44.27 -1.99 26.92
C ALA A 184 44.79 -2.27 28.34
N ARG A 185 44.40 -3.41 28.94
CA ARG A 185 44.85 -3.79 30.27
C ARG A 185 46.35 -4.06 30.32
N GLU A 186 46.87 -4.84 29.38
CA GLU A 186 48.30 -5.15 29.25
C GLU A 186 49.12 -3.87 29.02
N SER A 187 48.62 -2.95 28.19
CA SER A 187 49.26 -1.66 27.96
C SER A 187 49.33 -0.80 29.22
N HIS A 188 48.30 -0.83 30.06
CA HIS A 188 48.32 -0.14 31.36
C HIS A 188 49.32 -0.77 32.33
N GLU A 189 49.42 -2.10 32.36
CA GLU A 189 50.39 -2.84 33.17
C GLU A 189 51.83 -2.53 32.73
N ASP A 190 52.10 -2.50 31.42
CA ASP A 190 53.41 -2.15 30.86
C ASP A 190 53.80 -0.69 31.16
N VAL A 191 52.85 0.25 31.01
CA VAL A 191 53.08 1.66 31.36
C VAL A 191 53.34 1.81 32.86
N GLU A 192 52.63 1.07 33.71
CA GLU A 192 52.88 1.10 35.15
C GLU A 192 54.25 0.52 35.51
N ALA A 193 54.67 -0.56 34.83
CA ALA A 193 55.98 -1.17 35.01
C ALA A 193 57.13 -0.25 34.57
N LEU A 194 56.94 0.52 33.50
CA LEU A 194 57.90 1.50 33.01
C LEU A 194 57.85 2.85 33.76
N SER A 195 56.78 3.09 34.53
CA SER A 195 56.63 4.31 35.31
C SER A 195 57.62 4.31 36.48
N ILE A 196 58.56 5.25 36.47
CA ILE A 196 59.55 5.40 37.54
C ILE A 196 58.82 5.88 38.80
N LYS A 197 58.57 4.95 39.74
CA LYS A 197 58.00 5.27 41.05
C LYS A 197 59.11 5.89 41.93
N PRO A 198 58.98 7.17 42.34
CA PRO A 198 59.99 7.83 43.15
C PRO A 198 60.06 7.15 44.53
N SER A 199 61.26 6.71 44.93
CA SER A 199 61.47 6.03 46.22
C SER A 199 61.38 6.97 47.43
N ARG A 200 61.49 8.28 47.19
CA ARG A 200 61.36 9.33 48.20
C ARG A 200 60.08 10.12 47.91
N PRO A 201 59.34 10.56 48.95
CA PRO A 201 58.19 11.42 48.75
C PRO A 201 58.61 12.67 47.97
N LEU A 202 57.88 13.00 46.90
CA LEU A 202 58.12 14.25 46.17
C LEU A 202 57.87 15.41 47.12
N ILE A 203 58.89 16.27 47.26
CA ILE A 203 58.73 17.53 47.98
C ILE A 203 57.99 18.47 47.04
N THR A 204 56.68 18.54 47.17
CA THR A 204 55.87 19.57 46.50
C THR A 204 56.08 20.88 47.26
N MET A 205 56.87 21.78 46.68
CA MET A 205 57.01 23.14 47.20
C MET A 205 55.99 24.03 46.52
N SER A 206 54.99 24.50 47.27
CA SER A 206 54.17 25.64 46.85
C SER A 206 54.82 26.91 47.37
N VAL A 207 55.39 27.71 46.47
CA VAL A 207 55.87 29.06 46.80
C VAL A 207 54.71 30.02 46.65
N THR A 208 54.11 30.41 47.77
CA THR A 208 53.13 31.50 47.83
C THR A 208 53.87 32.78 48.15
N LYS A 209 53.89 33.75 47.22
CA LYS A 209 54.37 35.11 47.50
C LYS A 209 53.30 35.87 48.28
N MET A 210 53.67 36.58 49.34
CA MET A 210 52.75 37.47 50.07
C MET A 210 52.26 38.56 49.12
N SER A 211 50.93 38.74 49.04
CA SER A 211 50.28 39.67 48.10
C SER A 211 50.76 41.12 48.25
N ASP A 212 51.25 41.48 49.44
CA ASP A 212 51.62 42.85 49.79
C ASP A 212 52.89 43.34 49.06
N GLU A 213 53.73 42.43 48.56
CA GLU A 213 54.89 42.74 47.72
C GLU A 213 54.58 42.66 46.20
N LEU A 214 53.33 42.40 45.85
CA LEU A 214 52.78 42.49 44.49
C LEU A 214 51.85 43.70 44.34
N ASN A 215 51.95 44.69 45.23
CA ASN A 215 51.25 45.99 45.15
C ASN A 215 51.72 46.88 43.98
N ALA A 216 52.35 46.30 42.96
CA ALA A 216 52.30 46.89 41.64
C ALA A 216 50.93 46.54 41.06
N ASP A 217 50.13 47.55 40.69
CA ASP A 217 48.90 47.37 39.92
C ASP A 217 49.22 46.64 38.60
N TYR A 218 49.29 45.31 38.64
CA TYR A 218 49.37 44.48 37.46
C TYR A 218 47.98 44.48 36.83
N LYS A 219 47.71 45.55 36.07
CA LYS A 219 46.66 45.49 35.07
C LYS A 219 47.08 44.42 34.08
N PHE A 220 46.37 43.30 34.11
CA PHE A 220 46.39 42.29 33.07
C PHE A 220 45.73 42.85 31.79
N SER A 221 46.14 44.04 31.36
CA SER A 221 46.04 44.47 29.98
C SER A 221 47.20 43.83 29.23
N ASP A 222 47.24 42.49 29.27
CA ASP A 222 48.11 41.70 28.43
C ASP A 222 47.46 41.68 27.06
N ARG A 223 47.60 42.84 26.41
CA ARG A 223 47.38 43.00 24.98
C ARG A 223 48.70 43.26 24.26
N ASP A 224 49.84 42.94 24.89
CA ASP A 224 51.18 42.83 24.28
C ASP A 224 52.16 42.10 25.22
N ALA A 225 52.20 40.76 25.16
CA ALA A 225 53.44 40.02 25.45
C ALA A 225 54.44 40.09 24.28
N ASP A 226 54.03 40.65 23.12
CA ASP A 226 54.77 40.48 21.88
C ASP A 226 55.42 41.75 21.28
N GLN A 227 55.24 42.98 21.78
CA GLN A 227 55.93 44.14 21.16
C GLN A 227 56.43 45.24 22.13
N CYS A 228 57.59 45.00 22.72
CA CYS A 228 58.57 46.06 22.98
C CYS A 228 59.36 46.37 21.69
N THR A 229 58.84 47.22 20.80
CA THR A 229 59.69 48.05 19.92
C THR A 229 59.05 49.40 19.64
N PHE A 230 59.76 50.44 20.04
CA PHE A 230 59.53 51.85 19.76
C PHE A 230 59.29 52.14 18.27
N ALA A 231 58.19 52.83 17.94
CA ALA A 231 58.23 54.06 17.15
C ALA A 231 56.83 54.68 17.03
N ALA A 232 56.74 55.91 17.51
CA ALA A 232 55.60 56.79 17.37
C ALA A 232 55.33 57.16 15.90
N SER A 233 54.07 57.30 15.52
CA SER A 233 53.52 58.63 15.18
C SER A 233 52.06 58.57 14.70
N LEU A 234 51.29 59.51 15.27
CA LEU A 234 50.16 60.25 14.71
C LEU A 234 48.85 59.53 14.32
N CYS A 235 47.96 59.50 15.32
CA CYS A 235 46.59 60.03 15.29
C CYS A 235 45.89 60.25 13.94
N ALA A 236 44.72 59.62 13.77
CA ALA A 236 43.45 60.35 13.65
C ALA A 236 42.25 59.43 14.02
N VAL A 237 41.45 59.92 14.96
CA VAL A 237 40.23 59.30 15.49
C VAL A 237 39.01 59.93 14.84
N THR A 238 38.11 59.12 14.30
CA THR A 238 36.66 59.33 14.22
C THR A 238 36.02 57.94 14.19
N GLY A 239 34.90 57.59 14.83
CA GLY A 239 33.95 58.29 15.66
C GLY A 239 32.72 57.38 15.80
N THR A 240 32.29 57.17 17.06
CA THR A 240 30.92 56.95 17.52
C THR A 240 30.11 55.68 17.15
N SER A 241 29.80 54.94 18.22
CA SER A 241 28.44 54.58 18.70
C SER A 241 27.66 53.51 17.95
N TYR A 242 27.63 52.29 18.52
CA TYR A 242 26.43 51.47 18.48
C TYR A 242 26.16 50.77 19.82
N ARG A 243 24.88 50.79 20.17
CA ARG A 243 24.27 50.51 21.46
C ARG A 243 23.49 49.20 21.32
N SER A 244 23.75 48.19 22.12
CA SER A 244 22.78 47.09 22.31
C SER A 244 22.90 46.47 23.70
N ARG A 245 21.73 46.33 24.30
CA ARG A 245 21.43 45.85 25.65
C ARG A 245 21.69 44.34 25.71
N VAL A 246 22.41 43.88 26.74
CA VAL A 246 22.40 42.48 27.16
C VAL A 246 21.63 42.42 28.47
N GLY A 247 20.43 41.86 28.40
CA GLY A 247 19.60 41.55 29.56
C GLY A 247 20.14 40.30 30.25
N VAL A 248 20.45 40.45 31.54
CA VAL A 248 20.80 39.37 32.46
C VAL A 248 19.49 38.73 32.93
N ALA A 249 19.26 37.46 32.59
CA ALA A 249 18.21 36.65 33.19
C ALA A 249 18.85 35.49 33.95
N LEU A 250 18.59 35.48 35.26
CA LEU A 250 19.09 34.52 36.24
C LEU A 250 18.73 33.07 35.85
N CYS A 251 19.74 32.21 35.92
CA CYS A 251 19.61 30.76 35.84
C CYS A 251 18.99 30.23 37.14
N ARG A 252 17.78 29.68 37.06
CA ARG A 252 17.11 28.96 38.16
C ARG A 252 17.59 27.50 38.16
N PHE A 253 18.21 27.10 39.26
CA PHE A 253 18.52 25.73 39.64
C PHE A 253 17.28 24.82 39.43
N CYS A 254 17.38 23.84 38.53
CA CYS A 254 16.51 22.67 38.51
C CYS A 254 17.28 21.46 39.07
N ARG A 255 16.81 21.04 40.24
CA ARG A 255 17.18 19.83 40.98
C ARG A 255 16.61 18.63 40.23
N VAL A 256 17.45 17.74 39.69
CA VAL A 256 17.01 16.47 39.12
C VAL A 256 17.12 15.41 40.20
N GLU A 257 15.96 15.01 40.74
CA GLU A 257 15.83 13.82 41.57
C GLU A 257 15.82 12.57 40.67
N THR A 258 16.77 11.68 40.92
CA THR A 258 16.82 10.32 40.37
C THR A 258 15.76 9.45 41.04
N ALA A 259 14.79 8.96 40.27
CA ALA A 259 13.86 7.91 40.70
C ALA A 259 14.18 6.59 39.98
N GLN A 260 14.42 5.56 40.79
CA GLN A 260 14.53 4.15 40.42
C GLN A 260 13.13 3.53 40.23
N GLY A 261 13.06 2.40 39.51
CA GLY A 261 11.95 1.43 39.58
C GLY A 261 11.43 1.01 38.20
N SER A 262 11.77 -0.17 37.66
CA SER A 262 11.33 -1.54 38.02
C SER A 262 10.04 -1.97 37.30
N GLU A 263 10.18 -3.06 36.53
CA GLU A 263 9.22 -4.12 36.20
C GLU A 263 7.71 -3.81 36.04
N LEU A 264 7.13 -4.30 34.94
CA LEU A 264 5.84 -5.02 35.00
C LEU A 264 5.60 -5.86 33.73
N ARG A 265 5.83 -7.18 33.87
CA ARG A 265 5.12 -8.21 33.09
C ARG A 265 3.66 -8.21 33.53
N ALA A 266 2.72 -8.22 32.59
CA ALA A 266 1.33 -8.56 32.87
C ALA A 266 0.78 -9.54 31.82
N HIS A 267 0.89 -10.82 32.13
CA HIS A 267 -0.04 -11.85 31.69
C HIS A 267 -1.37 -11.62 32.42
N LYS A 268 -2.50 -11.52 31.70
CA LYS A 268 -3.80 -11.85 32.29
C LYS A 268 -4.79 -12.36 31.24
N THR A 269 -4.90 -13.69 31.21
CA THR A 269 -6.03 -14.45 30.72
C THR A 269 -7.30 -14.06 31.48
N ARG A 270 -8.42 -13.88 30.78
CA ARG A 270 -9.75 -13.80 31.40
C ARG A 270 -10.71 -14.79 30.74
N ALA A 271 -10.94 -15.87 31.45
CA ALA A 271 -12.11 -16.72 31.34
C ALA A 271 -13.32 -16.05 32.02
N GLY A 272 -14.53 -16.33 31.52
CA GLY A 272 -15.80 -15.97 32.16
C GLY A 272 -16.95 -16.06 31.15
N ARG A 273 -17.60 -17.24 31.03
CA ARG A 273 -18.89 -17.60 31.68
C ARG A 273 -20.09 -16.77 31.20
N GLY A 274 -21.03 -17.45 30.54
CA GLY A 274 -22.39 -16.98 30.33
C GLY A 274 -23.30 -18.15 29.93
N ALA A 275 -23.77 -18.90 30.93
CA ALA A 275 -24.82 -19.90 30.78
C ALA A 275 -26.20 -19.21 30.81
N ALA A 276 -27.12 -19.57 29.93
CA ALA A 276 -28.54 -19.38 30.13
C ALA A 276 -29.31 -20.53 29.47
N ARG A 277 -29.91 -21.35 30.33
CA ARG A 277 -30.91 -22.37 30.05
C ARG A 277 -32.29 -21.72 30.03
N TYR A 278 -33.16 -22.09 29.09
CA TYR A 278 -34.63 -22.19 29.27
C TYR A 278 -35.09 -23.29 28.30
N ALA A 279 -35.43 -24.49 28.79
CA ALA A 279 -36.72 -24.88 29.38
C ALA A 279 -37.70 -25.38 28.31
N THR A 280 -37.66 -26.69 28.07
CA THR A 280 -38.75 -27.52 27.56
C THR A 280 -39.75 -27.80 28.66
N ALA A 281 -41.04 -27.59 28.42
CA ALA A 281 -42.15 -28.38 28.97
C ALA A 281 -43.50 -27.89 28.43
N GLY A 282 -44.37 -28.84 28.09
CA GLY A 282 -45.83 -28.70 28.10
C GLY A 282 -46.48 -28.51 26.74
#